data_AF-A0A9C9F9E8-F1
#
_entry.id   AF-A0A9C9F9E8-F1
#
_cell.length_a   1.000
_cell.length_b   1.000
_cell.length_c   1.000
_cell.angle_alpha   90.00
_cell.angle_beta   90.00
_cell.angle_gamma   90.00
#
_symmetry.space_group_name_H-M   'P 1'
#
loop_
_entity.id
_entity.type
_entity.pdbx_description
1 polymer ?
#
loop_
_entity_poly.entity_id
_entity_poly.type
_entity_poly.pdbx_seq_one_letter_code
_entity_poly.pdbx_strand_id
1 'polypeptide(L)' 'MNKRVSDRLKQAIERSGLTIKDSAAKCGIPYRTLQNYISGEREPNVANLQKIAT' A
#
# COMPACT_ATOMS: atom_id res chain seq x y z
N MET A 1 -10.61 13.98 7.49
CA MET A 1 -9.27 13.52 7.93
C MET A 1 -9.21 12.02 7.74
N ASN A 2 -8.34 11.50 6.86
CA ASN A 2 -8.15 10.06 6.68
C ASN A 2 -7.44 9.50 7.91
N LYS A 3 -8.14 8.68 8.71
CA LYS A 3 -7.63 8.20 9.99
C LYS A 3 -6.88 6.87 9.88
N ARG A 4 -7.13 6.04 8.86
CA ARG A 4 -6.52 4.71 8.74
C ARG A 4 -5.35 4.65 7.77
N VAL A 5 -4.42 3.72 8.01
CA VAL A 5 -3.28 3.46 7.11
C VAL A 5 -3.78 3.03 5.72
N SER A 6 -4.83 2.20 5.67
CA SER A 6 -5.48 1.75 4.44
C SER A 6 -5.95 2.90 3.55
N ASP A 7 -6.57 3.93 4.14
CA ASP A 7 -7.09 5.08 3.41
C ASP A 7 -5.95 5.90 2.79
N ARG A 8 -4.85 6.06 3.53
CA ARG A 8 -3.64 6.75 3.05
C ARG A 8 -2.94 5.98 1.95
N LEU A 9 -2.85 4.66 2.07
CA LEU A 9 -2.28 3.78 1.04
C LEU A 9 -3.09 3.83 -0.24
N LYS A 10 -4.42 3.73 -0.13
CA LYS A 10 -5.32 3.82 -1.29
C LYS A 10 -5.12 5.14 -2.04
N GLN A 11 -5.10 6.26 -1.31
CA GLN A 11 -4.85 7.58 -1.92
C GLN A 11 -3.46 7.72 -2.53
N ALA A 12 -2.42 7.15 -1.91
CA ALA A 12 -1.07 7.18 -2.47
C ALA A 12 -1.00 6.44 -3.81
N ILE A 13 -1.65 5.27 -3.90
CA ILE A 13 -1.72 4.49 -5.14
C ILE A 13 -2.54 5.23 -6.20
N GLU A 14 -3.72 5.77 -5.85
CA GLU A 14 -4.54 6.57 -6.76
C GLU A 14 -3.77 7.78 -7.33
N ARG A 15 -3.01 8.49 -6.48
CA ARG A 15 -2.18 9.63 -6.89
C ARG A 15 -0.97 9.24 -7.73
N SER A 16 -0.48 8.01 -7.60
CA SER A 16 0.67 7.53 -8.37
C SER A 16 0.31 7.20 -9.83
N GLY A 17 -0.97 7.04 -10.15
CA GLY A 17 -1.43 6.58 -11.46
C GLY A 17 -1.10 5.11 -11.76
N LEU A 18 -0.48 4.39 -10.82
CA LEU A 18 -0.13 2.98 -10.98
C LEU A 18 -1.29 2.07 -10.60
N THR A 19 -1.34 0.89 -11.21
CA THR A 19 -2.19 -0.19 -10.70
C THR A 19 -1.66 -0.70 -9.36
N ILE A 20 -2.49 -1.40 -8.58
CA ILE A 20 -2.05 -2.07 -7.35
C ILE A 20 -0.93 -3.08 -7.66
N LYS A 21 -1.01 -3.76 -8.80
CA LYS A 21 0.01 -4.73 -9.24
C LYS A 21 1.36 -4.06 -9.50
N ASP A 22 1.36 -2.93 -10.20
CA ASP A 22 2.59 -2.19 -10.49
C ASP A 22 3.17 -1.55 -9.22
N SER A 23 2.30 -1.05 -8.34
CA SER A 23 2.69 -0.52 -7.03
C SER A 23 3.34 -1.60 -6.15
N ALA A 24 2.76 -2.80 -6.13
CA ALA A 24 3.28 -3.95 -5.39
C ALA A 24 4.66 -4.36 -5.92
N ALA A 25 4.81 -4.45 -7.24
CA ALA A 25 6.09 -4.74 -7.88
C ALA A 25 7.14 -3.67 -7.56
N LYS A 26 6.77 -2.38 -7.66
CA LYS A 26 7.66 -1.25 -7.33
C LYS A 26 8.13 -1.27 -5.88
N CYS A 27 7.25 -1.61 -4.94
CA CYS A 27 7.59 -1.69 -3.51
C CYS A 27 8.31 -3.00 -3.15
N GLY A 28 8.44 -3.98 -4.05
CA GLY A 28 8.96 -5.31 -3.72
C GLY A 28 8.11 -6.03 -2.66
N ILE A 29 6.78 -5.89 -2.76
CA ILE A 29 5.78 -6.50 -1.88
C ILE A 29 4.88 -7.41 -2.72
N PRO A 30 4.50 -8.62 -2.25
CA PRO A 30 3.53 -9.44 -2.97
C PRO A 30 2.20 -8.72 -3.17
N TYR A 31 1.60 -8.83 -4.36
CA TYR A 31 0.33 -8.20 -4.70
C TYR A 31 -0.74 -8.38 -3.62
N ARG A 32 -0.97 -9.63 -3.16
CA ARG A 32 -1.97 -9.94 -2.15
C ARG A 32 -1.68 -9.28 -0.80
N THR A 33 -0.40 -9.12 -0.45
CA THR A 33 0.01 -8.41 0.76
C THR A 33 -0.35 -6.92 0.67
N LEU A 34 -0.03 -6.26 -0.44
CA LEU A 34 -0.40 -4.86 -0.65
C LEU A 34 -1.93 -4.69 -0.72
N GLN A 35 -2.64 -5.62 -1.37
CA GLN A 35 -4.09 -5.63 -1.45
C GLN A 35 -4.74 -5.68 -0.06
N ASN A 36 -4.27 -6.56 0.83
CA ASN A 36 -4.78 -6.66 2.20
C ASN A 36 -4.53 -5.38 3.03
N TYR A 37 -3.47 -4.63 2.72
CA TYR A 37 -3.21 -3.33 3.36
C TYR A 37 -4.18 -2.26 2.89
N ILE A 38 -4.49 -2.25 1.59
CA ILE A 38 -5.45 -1.31 0.99
C ILE A 38 -6.88 -1.63 1.45
N SER A 39 -7.25 -2.91 1.59
CA SER A 39 -8.58 -3.31 2.10
C SER A 39 -8.73 -3.12 3.61
N GLY A 40 -7.63 -2.89 4.33
CA GLY A 40 -7.62 -2.77 5.79
C GLY A 40 -7.77 -4.09 6.54
N GLU A 41 -7.71 -5.22 5.84
CA GLU A 41 -7.67 -6.56 6.45
C GLU A 41 -6.41 -6.78 7.30
N ARG A 42 -5.32 -6.08 6.96
CA ARG A 42 -4.05 -6.15 7.68
C ARG A 42 -3.37 -4.80 7.67
N GLU A 43 -2.68 -4.44 8.75
CA GLU A 43 -1.76 -3.31 8.72
C GLU A 43 -0.36 -3.73 8.26
N PRO A 44 0.34 -2.89 7.49
CA PRO A 44 1.75 -3.12 7.16
C PRO A 44 2.62 -3.02 8.41
N ASN A 45 3.61 -3.92 8.52
CA ASN A 45 4.65 -3.81 9.55
C ASN A 45 5.69 -2.74 9.15
N VAL A 46 6.61 -2.44 10.07
CA VAL A 46 7.64 -1.41 9.87
C VAL A 46 8.45 -1.65 8.59
N ALA A 47 8.88 -2.89 8.34
CA ALA A 47 9.67 -3.23 7.14
C ALA A 47 8.90 -2.96 5.82
N ASN A 48 7.62 -3.33 5.75
CA ASN A 48 6.80 -3.07 4.57
C ASN A 48 6.37 -1.60 4.46
N LEU A 49 6.19 -0.89 5.57
CA LEU A 49 5.96 0.55 5.56
C LEU A 49 7.15 1.31 4.96
N GLN A 50 8.38 0.93 5.33
CA GLN A 50 9.60 1.53 4.77
C GLN A 50 9.67 1.33 3.25
N LYS A 51 9.37 0.13 2.76
CA LYS A 51 9.31 -0.18 1.32
C LYS A 51 8.29 0.67 0.55
N ILE A 52 7.15 0.97 1.18
CA ILE A 52 6.08 1.77 0.54
C ILE A 52 6.39 3.27 0.57
N ALA A 53 7.16 3.74 1.56
CA ALA A 53 7.47 5.15 1.74
C ALA A 53 8.64 5.66 0.86
N THR A 54 9.16 4.84 -0.04
CA THR A 54 10.31 5.15 -0.92
C THR A 54 9.84 5.58 -2.31
#